data_AF-A0A494SSB6-F1
#
_entry.id   AF-A0A494SSB6-F1
#
_cell.length_a   1.000
_cell.length_b   1.000
_cell.length_c   1.000
_cell.angle_alpha   90.00
_cell.angle_beta   90.00
_cell.angle_gamma   90.00
#
_symmetry.space_group_name_H-M   'P 1'
#
loop_
_entity.id
_entity.type
_entity.pdbx_description
1 polymer ?
#
loop_
_entity_poly.entity_id
_entity_poly.type
_entity_poly.pdbx_seq_one_letter_code
_entity_poly.pdbx_strand_id
1 'polypeptide(L)' 'MASSFSDAEIVAFAQRWDPYGGPAPSEVFLHFGCPVNVYQDRLQAALDSVVDEDHARRDRMLEYARRPHVVDETLWTLQ' A
#
# COMPACT_ATOMS: atom_id res chain seq x y z
N MET A 1 1.41 10.46 18.08
CA MET A 1 1.75 9.03 18.33
C MET A 1 1.57 8.30 17.01
N ALA A 2 2.65 7.96 16.31
CA ALA A 2 2.54 7.12 15.13
C ALA A 2 2.19 5.71 15.62
N SER A 3 0.98 5.23 15.35
CA SER A 3 0.68 3.81 15.51
C SER A 3 1.60 3.07 14.55
N SER A 4 2.65 2.44 15.08
CA SER A 4 3.56 1.64 14.27
C SER A 4 2.87 0.33 13.96
N PHE A 5 2.11 0.29 12.88
CA PHE A 5 1.54 -0.95 12.36
C PHE A 5 2.64 -1.96 12.06
N SER A 6 2.40 -3.23 12.32
CA SER A 6 3.30 -4.32 11.99
C SER A 6 3.28 -4.65 10.50
N ASP A 7 4.33 -5.30 10.01
CA ASP A 7 4.42 -5.77 8.62
C ASP A 7 3.30 -6.77 8.29
N ALA A 8 2.90 -7.58 9.27
CA ALA A 8 1.77 -8.49 9.16
C ALA A 8 0.45 -7.75 8.93
N GLU A 9 0.21 -6.62 9.61
CA GLU A 9 -1.00 -5.81 9.41
C GLU A 9 -1.01 -5.14 8.04
N ILE A 10 0.15 -4.69 7.56
CA ILE A 10 0.30 -4.09 6.22
C ILE A 10 -0.03 -5.12 5.13
N VAL A 11 0.53 -6.32 5.26
CA VAL A 11 0.30 -7.44 4.32
C VAL A 11 -1.15 -7.90 4.36
N ALA A 12 -1.73 -8.09 5.55
CA ALA A 12 -3.12 -8.51 5.70
C ALA A 12 -4.10 -7.49 5.09
N PHE A 13 -3.82 -6.20 5.23
CA PHE A 13 -4.59 -5.17 4.56
C PHE A 13 -4.49 -5.28 3.04
N ALA A 14 -3.28 -5.38 2.47
CA ALA A 14 -3.12 -5.55 1.03
C ALA A 14 -3.82 -6.81 0.51
N GLN A 15 -3.78 -7.93 1.24
CA GLN A 15 -4.47 -9.17 0.88
C GLN A 15 -5.99 -8.98 0.78
N ARG A 16 -6.58 -8.18 1.66
CA ARG A 16 -8.02 -7.86 1.60
C ARG A 16 -8.40 -7.11 0.32
N TRP A 17 -7.48 -6.31 -0.22
CA TRP A 17 -7.71 -5.47 -1.39
C TRP A 17 -7.16 -6.06 -2.70
N ASP A 18 -6.43 -7.17 -2.64
CA ASP A 18 -5.86 -7.86 -3.81
C ASP A 18 -6.89 -8.13 -4.94
N PRO A 19 -8.12 -8.60 -4.67
CA PRO A 19 -9.11 -8.82 -5.72
C PRO A 19 -9.54 -7.55 -6.47
N TYR A 20 -9.28 -6.38 -5.90
CA TYR A 20 -9.64 -5.08 -6.46
C TYR A 20 -8.43 -4.33 -7.04
N GLY A 21 -7.25 -4.96 -7.06
CA GLY A 21 -6.01 -4.34 -7.54
C GLY A 21 -5.32 -3.44 -6.50
N GLY A 22 -5.66 -3.57 -5.22
CA GLY A 22 -5.06 -2.84 -4.10
C GLY A 22 -5.92 -1.69 -3.57
N PRO A 23 -5.58 -1.17 -2.37
CA PRO A 23 -6.38 -0.16 -1.69
C PRO A 23 -6.28 1.22 -2.36
N ALA A 24 -7.36 2.01 -2.26
CA ALA A 24 -7.33 3.40 -2.67
C ALA A 24 -6.52 4.27 -1.67
N PRO A 25 -5.99 5.43 -2.08
CA PRO A 25 -5.19 6.29 -1.20
C PRO A 25 -5.95 6.77 0.04
N SER A 26 -7.24 7.07 -0.12
CA SER A 26 -8.12 7.44 0.98
C SER A 26 -8.28 6.32 2.00
N GLU A 27 -8.40 5.07 1.54
CA GLU A 27 -8.51 3.90 2.41
C GLU A 27 -7.22 3.66 3.20
N VAL A 28 -6.07 3.80 2.53
CA VAL A 28 -4.76 3.73 3.19
C VAL A 28 -4.63 4.82 4.25
N PHE A 29 -4.99 6.05 3.92
CA PHE A 29 -4.91 7.15 4.88
C PHE A 29 -5.85 6.95 6.07
N LEU A 30 -7.08 6.48 5.83
CA LEU A 30 -8.06 6.18 6.88
C LEU A 30 -7.59 5.06 7.81
N HIS A 31 -6.95 4.01 7.29
CA HIS A 31 -6.48 2.88 8.11
C HIS A 31 -5.15 3.16 8.80
N PHE A 32 -4.16 3.69 8.08
CA PHE A 32 -2.78 3.78 8.54
C PHE A 32 -2.35 5.18 8.95
N GLY A 33 -3.17 6.21 8.66
CA GLY A 33 -2.81 7.60 8.93
C GLY A 33 -1.59 8.08 8.14
N CYS A 34 -1.25 7.41 7.03
CA CYS A 34 -0.10 7.74 6.20
C CYS A 34 -0.48 7.91 4.72
N PRO A 35 0.33 8.68 3.97
CA PRO A 35 0.25 8.71 2.53
C PRO A 35 0.45 7.32 1.89
N VAL A 36 -0.20 7.10 0.76
CA VAL A 36 -0.16 5.83 0.02
C VAL A 36 1.24 5.42 -0.43
N ASN A 37 2.11 6.36 -0.79
CA ASN A 37 3.51 6.06 -1.13
C ASN A 37 4.28 5.48 0.08
N VAL A 38 4.07 6.03 1.27
CA VAL A 38 4.67 5.48 2.51
C VAL A 38 4.16 4.07 2.78
N TYR A 39 2.87 3.83 2.56
CA TYR A 39 2.31 2.48 2.66
C TYR A 39 2.90 1.52 1.62
N GLN A 40 3.03 1.95 0.36
CA GLN A 40 3.62 1.17 -0.73
C GLN A 40 5.07 0.77 -0.43
N ASP A 41 5.90 1.71 0.05
CA ASP A 41 7.29 1.43 0.45
C ASP A 41 7.35 0.37 1.56
N ARG A 42 6.49 0.50 2.57
CA ARG A 42 6.43 -0.45 3.68
C ARG A 42 5.88 -1.81 3.25
N LEU A 43 4.89 -1.83 2.34
CA LEU A 43 4.34 -3.06 1.78
C LEU A 43 5.41 -3.82 0.99
N GLN A 44 6.20 -3.12 0.18
CA GLN A 44 7.31 -3.75 -0.54
C GLN A 44 8.33 -4.38 0.42
N ALA A 45 8.76 -3.64 1.45
CA ALA A 45 9.68 -4.16 2.46
C ALA A 45 9.11 -5.37 3.21
N ALA A 46 7.83 -5.32 3.59
CA ALA A 46 7.14 -6.41 4.26
C ALA A 46 7.06 -7.67 3.38
N LEU A 47 6.74 -7.50 2.09
CA LEU A 47 6.71 -8.61 1.13
C LEU A 47 8.09 -9.21 0.95
N ASP A 48 9.16 -8.41 0.86
CA ASP A 48 10.53 -8.91 0.77
C ASP A 48 10.95 -9.73 2.01
N SER A 49 10.40 -9.45 3.20
CA SER A 49 10.69 -10.19 4.43
C SER A 49 9.82 -11.45 4.64
N VAL A 50 8.65 -11.53 4.00
CA VAL A 50 7.70 -12.64 4.20
C VAL A 50 7.84 -13.64 3.04
N VAL A 51 7.95 -14.93 3.34
CA VAL A 51 7.81 -15.99 2.33
C VAL A 51 6.32 -16.31 2.22
N ASP A 52 5.66 -15.78 1.18
CA ASP A 52 4.27 -16.14 0.84
C ASP A 52 4.29 -17.32 -0.15
N GLU A 53 3.53 -18.37 0.14
CA GLU A 53 3.42 -19.55 -0.72
C GLU A 53 2.64 -19.24 -2.01
N ASP A 54 1.74 -18.25 -1.97
CA ASP A 54 1.00 -17.76 -3.13
C ASP A 54 1.79 -16.66 -3.87
N HIS A 55 2.68 -17.13 -4.75
CA HIS A 55 3.55 -16.27 -5.55
C HIS A 55 2.75 -15.33 -6.47
N ALA A 56 1.61 -15.79 -7.01
CA ALA A 56 0.80 -14.97 -7.91
C ALA A 56 0.12 -13.81 -7.18
N ARG A 57 -0.34 -14.03 -5.94
CA ARG A 57 -0.87 -12.97 -5.09
C ARG A 57 0.23 -12.00 -4.67
N ARG A 58 1.39 -12.52 -4.26
CA ARG A 58 2.56 -11.71 -3.93
C ARG A 58 2.94 -10.77 -5.09
N ASP A 59 2.98 -11.29 -6.32
CA ASP A 59 3.33 -10.50 -7.50
C ASP A 59 2.34 -9.36 -7.76
N ARG A 60 1.02 -9.59 -7.60
CA ARG A 60 0.01 -8.52 -7.72
C ARG A 60 0.17 -7.46 -6.64
N MET A 61 0.48 -7.86 -5.40
CA MET A 61 0.72 -6.92 -4.31
C MET A 61 1.99 -6.11 -4.54
N LEU A 62 3.04 -6.71 -5.10
CA LEU A 62 4.27 -6.01 -5.53
C LEU A 62 4.00 -5.06 -6.70
N GLU A 63 3.16 -5.45 -7.66
CA GLU A 63 2.72 -4.57 -8.75
C GLU A 63 2.03 -3.32 -8.20
N TYR A 64 1.09 -3.50 -7.27
CA TYR A 64 0.45 -2.38 -6.58
C TYR A 64 1.46 -1.51 -5.83
N ALA A 65 2.38 -2.13 -5.08
CA ALA A 65 3.40 -1.42 -4.30
C ALA A 65 4.30 -0.55 -5.20
N ARG A 66 4.61 -1.02 -6.42
CA ARG A 66 5.47 -0.31 -7.38
C ARG A 66 4.71 0.70 -8.24
N ARG A 67 3.39 0.75 -8.14
CA ARG A 67 2.58 1.63 -8.97
C ARG A 67 2.93 3.09 -8.67
N PRO A 68 3.32 3.90 -9.66
CA PRO A 68 3.64 5.29 -9.43
C PRO A 68 2.40 6.00 -8.91
N HIS A 69 2.48 6.50 -7.68
CA HIS A 69 1.43 7.31 -7.12
C HIS A 69 1.68 8.77 -7.48
N VAL A 70 1.06 9.20 -8.59
CA VAL A 70 1.05 10.62 -8.94
C VAL A 70 0.16 11.31 -7.90
N VAL A 71 0.78 11.99 -6.95
CA VAL A 71 0.09 13.04 -6.21
C VAL A 71 -0.26 14.11 -7.24
N ASP A 72 -1.55 14.27 -7.52
CA ASP A 72 -2.01 15.36 -8.38
C ASP A 72 -1.85 16.67 -7.58
N GLU A 73 -0.63 17.19 -7.54
CA GLU A 73 -0.33 18.51 -6.96
C GLU A 73 -0.90 19.64 -7.83
N THR A 74 -1.45 19.32 -9.00
CA THR A 74 -2.08 20.25 -9.94
C THR A 74 -3.51 20.66 -9.57
N LEU A 75 -4.14 20.04 -8.56
CA LEU A 75 -5.48 20.45 -8.12
C LEU A 75 -5.52 21.69 -7.21
N TRP A 76 -4.35 22.24 -6.81
CA TRP A 76 -4.28 23.46 -5.97
C TRP A 76 -3.84 24.72 -6.73
N THR A 77 -3.55 24.62 -8.03
CA THR A 77 -3.10 25.77 -8.86
C THR A 77 -4.19 26.43 -9.69
N LEU A 78 -5.46 26.07 -9.50
CA LEU A 78 -6.58 26.86 -10.04
C LEU A 78 -7.02 27.92 -9.03
N GLN A 79 -6.44 29.11 -9.26
CA GLN A 79 -6.88 30.48 -8.95
C GLN A 79 -8.26 30.69 -8.34
#